data_AF-E8KKF7-F1
#
_entry.id   AF-E8KKF7-F1
#
_cell.length_a   1.000
_cell.length_b   1.000
_cell.length_c   1.000
_cell.angle_alpha   90.00
_cell.angle_beta   90.00
_cell.angle_gamma   90.00
#
_symmetry.space_group_name_H-M   'P 1'
#
loop_
_entity.id
_entity.type
_entity.pdbx_description
1 polymer ?
#
loop_
_entity_poly.entity_id
_entity_poly.type
_entity_poly.pdbx_seq_one_letter_code
_entity_poly.pdbx_strand_id
1 'polypeptide(L)'
;MLAGKRTQLIFGWAIQRQQHGEQPYWMGAVLAAMLGQIGLAGGGISYAHHYSSIGVSSSGAAMPSSFPSNLDEGQTVKYTNKDYQGYSEVIPVTRTTDSLLHSGKTIDYNGRKITYAPYKMAIFSGCNQWSRQSDLNKMKRSFQKLEIVVSINYSWTASPILFYRLARRLNVTILMPTVLTATEAF
;
A
#
# COMPACT_ATOMS: atom_id res chain seq x y z
N MET A 1 22.37 -2.51 31.12
CA MET A 1 22.89 -2.99 29.82
C MET A 1 22.79 -1.95 28.70
N LEU A 2 21.74 -1.12 28.62
CA LEU A 2 21.60 -0.07 27.57
C LEU A 2 22.08 1.32 28.04
N ALA A 3 21.81 1.68 29.30
CA ALA A 3 22.28 2.94 29.88
C ALA A 3 23.81 2.92 30.13
N GLY A 4 24.47 4.06 29.94
CA GLY A 4 25.91 4.24 30.16
C GLY A 4 26.82 3.84 28.99
N LYS A 5 26.26 3.34 27.88
CA LYS A 5 27.00 3.03 26.63
C LYS A 5 26.31 3.69 25.43
N ARG A 6 27.08 3.97 24.38
CA ARG A 6 26.53 4.42 23.08
C ARG A 6 25.71 3.28 22.47
N THR A 7 24.40 3.51 22.29
CA THR A 7 23.44 2.48 21.88
C THR A 7 22.57 2.98 20.74
N GLN A 8 22.45 2.18 19.69
CA GLN A 8 21.56 2.42 18.55
C GLN A 8 20.44 1.39 18.54
N LEU A 9 19.19 1.85 18.51
CA LEU A 9 18.02 1.00 18.35
C LEU A 9 17.65 0.89 16.87
N ILE A 10 17.54 -0.32 16.32
CA ILE A 10 17.16 -0.56 14.93
C ILE A 10 15.88 -1.39 14.88
N PHE A 11 14.82 -0.80 14.37
CA PHE A 11 13.50 -1.44 14.24
C PHE A 11 13.27 -1.93 12.81
N GLY A 12 12.70 -3.14 12.71
CA GLY A 12 12.15 -3.69 11.47
C GLY A 12 10.64 -3.42 11.34
N TRP A 13 10.10 -3.48 10.12
CA TRP A 13 8.68 -3.19 9.86
C TRP A 13 7.71 -4.31 10.23
N ALA A 14 8.20 -5.48 10.66
CA ALA A 14 7.33 -6.60 11.02
C ALA A 14 6.51 -6.32 12.29
N ILE A 15 7.11 -5.70 13.31
CA ILE A 15 6.50 -5.56 14.65
C ILE A 15 5.28 -4.63 14.67
N GLN A 16 5.10 -3.75 13.68
CA GLN A 16 3.87 -2.94 13.55
C GLN A 16 2.73 -3.66 12.82
N ARG A 17 2.97 -4.84 12.21
CA ARG A 17 1.95 -5.59 11.45
C ARG A 17 1.19 -6.57 12.34
N GLN A 18 0.73 -6.08 13.49
CA GLN A 18 -0.08 -6.84 14.44
C GLN A 18 -1.17 -5.94 15.04
N GLN A 19 -2.09 -6.54 15.81
CA GLN A 19 -3.05 -5.77 16.57
C GLN A 19 -2.33 -4.85 17.56
N HIS A 20 -2.74 -3.58 17.63
CA HIS A 20 -2.06 -2.54 18.42
C HIS A 20 -0.60 -2.28 17.98
N GLY A 21 -0.30 -2.49 16.69
CA GLY A 21 1.03 -2.33 16.12
C GLY A 21 1.61 -0.90 16.21
N GLU A 22 0.80 0.10 16.51
CA GLU A 22 1.25 1.46 16.81
C GLU A 22 2.02 1.58 18.13
N GLN A 23 1.68 0.75 19.12
CA GLN A 23 2.26 0.77 20.47
C GLN A 23 3.76 0.45 20.51
N PRO A 24 4.27 -0.64 19.89
CA PRO A 24 5.70 -0.99 19.97
C PRO A 24 6.60 0.07 19.34
N TYR A 25 6.14 0.73 18.27
CA TYR A 25 6.88 1.83 17.64
C TYR A 25 6.90 3.07 18.55
N TRP A 26 5.75 3.43 19.12
CA TRP A 26 5.69 4.57 20.04
C TRP A 26 6.58 4.34 21.26
N MET A 27 6.49 3.16 21.89
CA MET A 27 7.32 2.84 23.04
C MET A 27 8.82 2.79 22.69
N GLY A 28 9.17 2.35 21.48
CA GLY A 28 10.54 2.40 20.98
C GLY A 28 11.10 3.83 20.94
N ALA A 29 10.31 4.80 20.47
CA ALA A 29 10.69 6.21 20.48
C ALA A 29 10.83 6.77 21.91
N VAL A 30 9.90 6.42 22.81
CA VAL A 30 9.96 6.81 24.23
C VAL A 30 11.23 6.28 24.88
N LEU A 31 11.58 5.01 24.67
CA LEU A 31 12.80 4.41 25.20
C LEU A 31 14.06 5.11 24.66
N ALA A 32 14.10 5.42 23.37
CA ALA A 32 15.21 6.16 22.77
C ALA A 32 15.38 7.57 23.38
N ALA A 33 14.26 8.25 23.66
CA ALA A 33 14.25 9.55 24.32
C ALA A 33 14.75 9.44 25.79
N MET A 34 14.30 8.42 26.52
CA MET A 34 14.77 8.16 27.90
C MET A 34 16.28 7.84 27.97
N LEU A 35 16.84 7.21 26.93
CA LEU A 35 18.29 6.99 26.84
C LEU A 35 19.08 8.28 26.57
N GLY A 36 18.44 9.34 26.06
CA GLY A 36 19.04 10.66 25.87
C GLY A 36 20.12 10.76 24.78
N GLN A 37 20.16 9.81 23.84
CA GLN A 37 21.23 9.72 22.81
C GLN A 37 20.75 10.11 21.40
N ILE A 38 19.54 10.65 21.27
CA ILE A 38 19.00 11.10 19.98
C ILE A 38 19.85 12.27 19.47
N GLY A 39 20.32 12.15 18.22
CA GLY A 39 21.17 13.16 17.55
C GLY A 39 22.67 12.91 17.64
N LEU A 40 23.12 11.91 18.41
CA LEU A 40 24.53 11.55 18.49
C LEU A 40 24.89 10.46 17.48
N ALA A 41 26.10 10.50 16.90
CA ALA A 41 26.57 9.49 15.96
C ALA A 41 26.57 8.08 16.58
N GLY A 42 25.87 7.12 15.96
CA GLY A 42 25.69 5.77 16.50
C GLY A 42 24.79 5.69 17.74
N GLY A 43 24.00 6.74 18.02
CA GLY A 43 23.02 6.79 19.11
C GLY A 43 21.60 7.03 18.60
N GLY A 44 20.61 6.74 19.43
CA GLY A 44 19.20 7.00 19.13
C GLY A 44 18.50 5.82 18.45
N ILE A 45 17.58 6.11 17.54
CA ILE A 45 16.66 5.13 16.95
C ILE A 45 16.60 5.25 15.44
N SER A 46 16.47 4.12 14.75
CA SER A 46 16.17 4.06 13.33
C SER A 46 15.11 3.02 12.99
N TYR A 47 14.29 3.36 12.00
CA TYR A 47 13.22 2.52 11.48
C TYR A 47 13.47 2.02 10.05
N ALA A 48 14.63 2.28 9.45
CA ALA A 48 14.81 2.07 8.00
C ALA A 48 16.19 1.53 7.54
N HIS A 49 17.17 1.32 8.42
CA HIS A 49 18.49 0.79 8.01
C HIS A 49 18.46 -0.57 7.28
N HIS A 50 17.35 -1.31 7.39
CA HIS A 50 17.15 -2.59 6.71
C HIS A 50 16.56 -2.44 5.28
N TYR A 51 16.29 -1.22 4.81
CA TYR A 51 15.64 -0.95 3.54
C TYR A 51 16.54 -0.13 2.60
N SER A 52 16.67 -0.57 1.35
CA SER A 52 17.34 0.14 0.25
C SER A 52 18.70 0.75 0.59
N SER A 53 19.54 0.02 1.34
CA SER A 53 20.91 0.44 1.71
C SER A 53 20.98 1.79 2.43
N ILE A 54 19.94 2.15 3.19
CA ILE A 54 19.95 3.36 4.04
C ILE A 54 21.12 3.27 5.03
N GLY A 55 21.98 4.30 5.02
CA GLY A 55 23.23 4.35 5.77
C GLY A 55 24.46 4.51 4.88
N VAL A 56 24.34 4.22 3.58
CA VAL A 56 25.37 4.54 2.57
C VAL A 56 25.16 5.97 2.08
N SER A 57 26.25 6.75 1.98
CA SER A 57 26.22 8.14 1.51
C SER A 57 25.75 8.22 0.05
N SER A 58 24.85 9.14 -0.24
CA SER A 58 24.43 9.47 -1.61
C SER A 58 25.56 10.19 -2.36
N SER A 59 25.65 9.99 -3.68
CA SER A 59 26.60 10.71 -4.54
C SER A 59 26.26 12.19 -4.73
N GLY A 60 25.02 12.59 -4.42
CA GLY A 60 24.52 13.96 -4.67
C GLY A 60 24.15 14.24 -6.13
N ALA A 61 24.24 13.26 -7.02
CA ALA A 61 23.82 13.41 -8.41
C ALA A 61 22.29 13.46 -8.55
N ALA A 62 21.81 14.16 -9.58
CA ALA A 62 20.39 14.21 -9.91
C ALA A 62 19.93 12.87 -10.54
N MET A 63 18.75 12.41 -10.14
CA MET A 63 18.10 11.24 -10.73
C MET A 63 17.20 11.67 -11.89
N PRO A 64 17.03 10.82 -12.93
CA PRO A 64 16.07 11.07 -14.00
C PRO A 64 14.63 11.14 -13.45
N SER A 65 13.81 11.97 -14.09
CA SER A 65 12.40 12.10 -13.74
C SER A 65 11.57 10.90 -14.20
N SER A 66 10.36 10.76 -13.65
CA SER A 66 9.41 9.71 -14.01
C SER A 66 8.35 10.21 -15.01
N PHE A 67 7.60 9.27 -15.58
CA PHE A 67 6.42 9.60 -16.39
C PHE A 67 5.31 10.21 -15.50
N PRO A 68 4.59 11.25 -15.97
CA PRO A 68 3.52 11.86 -15.21
C PRO A 68 2.38 10.85 -14.97
N SER A 69 1.89 10.80 -13.72
CA SER A 69 0.74 9.97 -13.32
C SER A 69 -0.58 10.74 -13.28
N ASN A 70 -0.52 12.07 -13.46
CA ASN A 70 -1.67 12.97 -13.53
C ASN A 70 -1.83 13.51 -14.95
N LEU A 71 -2.99 14.11 -15.22
CA LEU A 71 -3.25 14.78 -16.49
C LEU A 71 -2.39 16.03 -16.64
N ASP A 72 -1.96 16.31 -17.87
CA ASP A 72 -1.27 17.55 -18.22
C ASP A 72 -2.20 18.75 -18.13
N GLU A 73 -1.63 19.94 -17.95
CA GLU A 73 -2.39 21.19 -17.91
C GLU A 73 -3.21 21.38 -19.20
N GLY A 74 -4.48 21.79 -19.03
CA GLY A 74 -5.42 21.97 -20.15
C GLY A 74 -6.13 20.69 -20.62
N GLN A 75 -5.73 19.50 -20.15
CA GLN A 75 -6.48 18.27 -20.41
C GLN A 75 -7.60 18.07 -19.39
N THR A 76 -8.73 17.54 -19.86
CA THR A 76 -9.89 17.24 -19.00
C THR A 76 -10.33 15.79 -19.18
N VAL A 77 -10.80 15.19 -18.09
CA VAL A 77 -11.39 13.85 -18.13
C VAL A 77 -12.72 13.86 -18.86
N LYS A 78 -13.02 12.79 -19.62
CA LYS A 78 -14.31 12.61 -20.29
C LYS A 78 -15.51 12.64 -19.32
N TYR A 79 -15.33 12.14 -18.10
CA TYR A 79 -16.35 12.12 -17.06
C TYR A 79 -15.84 12.87 -15.83
N THR A 80 -16.50 13.98 -15.48
CA THR A 80 -16.08 14.90 -14.40
C THR A 80 -16.91 14.77 -13.13
N ASN A 81 -17.80 13.78 -13.06
CA ASN A 81 -18.67 13.59 -11.90
C ASN A 81 -17.82 13.22 -10.65
N LYS A 82 -17.95 14.02 -9.60
CA LYS A 82 -17.30 13.83 -8.28
C LYS A 82 -18.32 13.58 -7.15
N ASP A 83 -19.57 13.33 -7.48
CA ASP A 83 -20.58 12.96 -6.51
C ASP A 83 -20.43 11.48 -6.13
N TYR A 84 -19.92 11.25 -4.93
CA TYR A 84 -19.77 9.92 -4.34
C TYR A 84 -20.99 9.49 -3.51
N GLN A 85 -22.13 10.19 -3.60
CA GLN A 85 -23.39 9.82 -2.94
C GLN A 85 -23.26 9.60 -1.41
N GLY A 86 -22.40 10.39 -0.76
CA GLY A 86 -22.12 10.28 0.67
C GLY A 86 -21.13 9.17 1.07
N TYR A 87 -20.62 8.39 0.11
CA TYR A 87 -19.52 7.47 0.33
C TYR A 87 -18.16 8.19 0.33
N SER A 88 -17.16 7.59 0.98
CA SER A 88 -15.82 8.16 1.01
C SER A 88 -15.06 7.86 -0.28
N GLU A 89 -14.45 8.89 -0.87
CA GLU A 89 -13.55 8.77 -2.04
C GLU A 89 -12.31 7.93 -1.73
N VAL A 90 -11.77 8.09 -0.51
CA VAL A 90 -10.56 7.40 -0.06
C VAL A 90 -10.90 6.45 1.08
N ILE A 91 -10.47 5.20 0.95
CA ILE A 91 -10.56 4.18 2.00
C ILE A 91 -9.17 3.65 2.38
N PRO A 92 -8.97 3.21 3.63
CA PRO A 92 -7.74 2.53 4.03
C PRO A 92 -7.53 1.27 3.20
N VAL A 93 -6.31 1.08 2.68
CA VAL A 93 -5.97 0.01 1.72
C VAL A 93 -6.30 -1.41 2.22
N THR A 94 -6.25 -1.65 3.53
CA THR A 94 -6.58 -2.96 4.11
C THR A 94 -8.09 -3.21 4.21
N ARG A 95 -8.93 -2.19 4.02
CA ARG A 95 -10.39 -2.25 4.11
C ARG A 95 -11.10 -2.43 2.77
N THR A 96 -10.35 -2.63 1.68
CA THR A 96 -10.88 -2.95 0.35
C THR A 96 -11.88 -4.12 0.40
N THR A 97 -11.51 -5.26 1.00
CA THR A 97 -12.42 -6.42 1.09
C THR A 97 -13.64 -6.16 1.98
N ASP A 98 -13.47 -5.40 3.06
CA ASP A 98 -14.56 -4.99 3.95
C ASP A 98 -15.56 -4.06 3.25
N SER A 99 -15.07 -3.13 2.43
CA SER A 99 -15.90 -2.19 1.68
C SER A 99 -16.83 -2.88 0.69
N LEU A 100 -16.39 -3.98 0.07
CA LEU A 100 -17.21 -4.81 -0.81
C LEU A 100 -18.26 -5.65 -0.08
N LEU A 101 -17.95 -6.13 1.12
CA LEU A 101 -18.84 -6.98 1.90
C LEU A 101 -19.87 -6.18 2.71
N HIS A 102 -19.51 -4.96 3.11
CA HIS A 102 -20.27 -4.13 4.05
C HIS A 102 -20.42 -2.69 3.54
N SER A 103 -20.71 -2.50 2.26
CA SER A 103 -20.89 -1.17 1.68
C SER A 103 -21.95 -0.35 2.44
N GLY A 104 -21.72 0.95 2.62
CA GLY A 104 -22.55 1.84 3.45
C GLY A 104 -22.23 1.83 4.94
N LYS A 105 -21.41 0.90 5.43
CA LYS A 105 -20.93 0.94 6.83
C LYS A 105 -19.97 2.11 7.04
N THR A 106 -20.19 2.86 8.12
CA THR A 106 -19.27 3.90 8.58
C THR A 106 -18.29 3.34 9.62
N ILE A 107 -17.01 3.68 9.51
CA ILE A 107 -15.97 3.31 10.48
C ILE A 107 -15.14 4.52 10.90
N ASP A 108 -14.47 4.39 12.05
CA ASP A 108 -13.47 5.34 12.52
C ASP A 108 -12.11 5.08 11.85
N TYR A 109 -11.49 6.14 11.35
CA TYR A 109 -10.18 6.12 10.75
C TYR A 109 -9.43 7.41 11.06
N ASN A 110 -8.38 7.31 11.89
CA ASN A 110 -7.48 8.41 12.26
C ASN A 110 -8.23 9.70 12.67
N GLY A 111 -9.20 9.57 13.58
CA GLY A 111 -10.01 10.69 14.07
C GLY A 111 -11.11 11.19 13.11
N ARG A 112 -11.31 10.52 11.97
CA ARG A 112 -12.38 10.84 10.99
C ARG A 112 -13.32 9.66 10.82
N LYS A 113 -14.54 9.93 10.37
CA LYS A 113 -15.50 8.92 9.95
C LYS A 113 -15.36 8.69 8.44
N ILE A 114 -15.30 7.44 8.01
CA ILE A 114 -15.30 7.06 6.59
C ILE A 114 -16.44 6.09 6.32
N THR A 115 -17.09 6.21 5.17
CA THR A 115 -18.22 5.36 4.76
C THR A 115 -17.81 4.53 3.56
N TYR A 116 -17.96 3.21 3.68
CA TYR A 116 -17.55 2.27 2.65
C TYR A 116 -18.33 2.40 1.34
N ALA A 117 -17.60 2.57 0.24
CA ALA A 117 -18.17 2.72 -1.09
C ALA A 117 -18.54 1.36 -1.73
N PRO A 118 -19.70 1.24 -2.40
CA PRO A 118 -20.13 0.05 -3.13
C PRO A 118 -19.52 -0.02 -4.54
N TYR A 119 -18.20 -0.09 -4.67
CA TYR A 119 -17.55 -0.14 -5.98
C TYR A 119 -17.79 -1.49 -6.70
N LYS A 120 -17.99 -1.42 -8.02
CA LYS A 120 -18.35 -2.58 -8.86
C LYS A 120 -17.24 -3.04 -9.80
N MET A 121 -16.27 -2.17 -10.06
CA MET A 121 -15.15 -2.43 -10.96
C MET A 121 -13.82 -2.21 -10.24
N ALA A 122 -12.84 -3.07 -10.52
CA ALA A 122 -11.48 -2.92 -10.03
C ALA A 122 -10.47 -3.17 -11.15
N ILE A 123 -9.40 -2.36 -11.19
CA ILE A 123 -8.30 -2.49 -12.14
C ILE A 123 -7.01 -2.73 -11.35
N PHE A 124 -6.30 -3.80 -11.68
CA PHE A 124 -5.04 -4.18 -11.05
C PHE A 124 -3.93 -4.24 -12.11
N SER A 125 -2.96 -3.34 -12.02
CA SER A 125 -1.77 -3.32 -12.87
C SER A 125 -0.51 -3.46 -12.02
N GLY A 126 0.45 -4.28 -12.43
CA GLY A 126 1.75 -4.43 -11.75
C GLY A 126 1.67 -4.96 -10.32
N CYS A 127 0.55 -5.60 -9.94
CA CYS A 127 0.33 -6.08 -8.59
C CYS A 127 -0.40 -7.43 -8.55
N ASN A 128 -0.09 -8.21 -7.52
CA ASN A 128 -0.83 -9.42 -7.16
C ASN A 128 -1.56 -9.15 -5.83
N GLN A 129 -2.88 -9.03 -5.86
CA GLN A 129 -3.65 -8.77 -4.64
C GLN A 129 -3.96 -10.03 -3.85
N TRP A 130 -4.03 -11.17 -4.52
CA TRP A 130 -4.32 -12.47 -3.89
C TRP A 130 -3.18 -12.99 -3.02
N SER A 131 -1.95 -12.48 -3.19
CA SER A 131 -0.84 -12.81 -2.28
C SER A 131 -0.70 -11.84 -1.10
N ARG A 132 -1.29 -10.65 -1.18
CA ARG A 132 -1.10 -9.58 -0.18
C ARG A 132 -2.19 -9.53 0.89
N GLN A 133 -3.38 -10.01 0.56
CA GLN A 133 -4.53 -10.02 1.47
C GLN A 133 -4.43 -11.21 2.43
N SER A 134 -4.76 -10.97 3.70
CA SER A 134 -4.54 -11.95 4.78
C SER A 134 -5.51 -13.14 4.74
N ASP A 135 -6.79 -12.90 4.43
CA ASP A 135 -7.83 -13.95 4.41
C ASP A 135 -8.36 -14.17 2.98
N LEU A 136 -7.92 -15.26 2.38
CA LEU A 136 -8.28 -15.66 1.01
C LEU A 136 -9.76 -16.07 0.89
N ASN A 137 -10.36 -16.65 1.92
CA ASN A 137 -11.75 -17.09 1.86
C ASN A 137 -12.71 -15.89 1.94
N LYS A 138 -12.38 -14.91 2.78
CA LYS A 138 -13.06 -13.62 2.80
C LYS A 138 -12.90 -12.88 1.47
N MET A 139 -11.68 -12.87 0.92
CA MET A 139 -11.41 -12.27 -0.39
C MET A 139 -12.23 -12.94 -1.50
N LYS A 140 -12.34 -14.27 -1.50
CA LYS A 140 -13.18 -15.00 -2.46
C LYS A 140 -14.64 -14.53 -2.44
N ARG A 141 -15.21 -14.32 -1.24
CA ARG A 141 -16.58 -13.79 -1.08
C ARG A 141 -16.70 -12.34 -1.53
N SER A 142 -15.72 -11.48 -1.21
CA SER A 142 -15.76 -10.08 -1.60
C SER A 142 -15.66 -9.90 -3.11
N PHE A 143 -14.82 -10.70 -3.78
CA PHE A 143 -14.63 -10.64 -5.23
C PHE A 143 -15.87 -11.06 -6.02
N GLN A 144 -16.76 -11.89 -5.45
CA GLN A 144 -18.04 -12.21 -6.08
C GLN A 144 -19.02 -11.02 -6.13
N LYS A 145 -18.76 -9.94 -5.37
CA LYS A 145 -19.55 -8.69 -5.42
C LYS A 145 -19.10 -7.74 -6.52
N LEU A 146 -17.91 -7.95 -7.09
CA LEU A 146 -17.42 -7.19 -8.23
C LEU A 146 -18.07 -7.70 -9.52
N GLU A 147 -18.43 -6.78 -10.39
CA GLU A 147 -18.99 -7.08 -11.70
C GLU A 147 -17.89 -7.18 -12.75
N ILE A 148 -16.86 -6.36 -12.63
CA ILE A 148 -15.75 -6.27 -13.59
C ILE A 148 -14.43 -6.25 -12.83
N VAL A 149 -13.51 -7.11 -13.25
CA VAL A 149 -12.12 -7.09 -12.79
C VAL A 149 -11.20 -7.10 -13.99
N VAL A 150 -10.31 -6.10 -14.06
CA VAL A 150 -9.27 -6.01 -15.08
C VAL A 150 -7.92 -6.26 -14.43
N SER A 151 -7.14 -7.19 -14.97
CA SER A 151 -5.79 -7.46 -14.50
C SER A 151 -4.79 -7.33 -15.64
N ILE A 152 -3.78 -6.49 -15.43
CA ILE A 152 -2.69 -6.23 -16.39
C ILE A 152 -1.40 -6.71 -15.71
N ASN A 153 -0.85 -7.81 -16.20
CA ASN A 153 0.30 -8.47 -15.62
C ASN A 153 1.13 -9.13 -16.72
N TYR A 154 2.44 -9.25 -16.52
CA TYR A 154 3.33 -9.96 -17.45
C TYR A 154 3.30 -11.49 -17.26
N SER A 155 2.80 -11.96 -16.12
CA SER A 155 2.78 -13.38 -15.76
C SER A 155 1.41 -13.84 -15.24
N TRP A 156 1.15 -15.15 -15.38
CA TRP A 156 -0.04 -15.82 -14.85
C TRP A 156 0.05 -15.99 -13.33
N THR A 157 -0.12 -14.90 -12.59
CA THR A 157 -0.17 -14.95 -11.12
C THR A 157 -1.53 -15.42 -10.60
N ALA A 158 -1.65 -15.68 -9.30
CA ALA A 158 -2.92 -16.07 -8.66
C ALA A 158 -4.06 -15.07 -8.91
N SER A 159 -3.73 -13.78 -9.12
CA SER A 159 -4.71 -12.74 -9.46
C SER A 159 -5.48 -13.07 -10.74
N PRO A 160 -4.88 -13.05 -11.94
CA PRO A 160 -5.58 -13.38 -13.19
C PRO A 160 -6.18 -14.78 -13.22
N ILE A 161 -5.54 -15.78 -12.60
CA ILE A 161 -6.02 -17.18 -12.62
C ILE A 161 -7.32 -17.35 -11.83
N LEU A 162 -7.41 -16.82 -10.59
CA LEU A 162 -8.63 -16.95 -9.81
C LEU A 162 -9.76 -16.05 -10.33
N PHE A 163 -9.46 -14.96 -11.03
CA PHE A 163 -10.47 -14.10 -11.65
C PHE A 163 -11.31 -14.86 -12.68
N TYR A 164 -10.67 -15.64 -13.56
CA TYR A 164 -11.34 -16.48 -14.57
C TYR A 164 -12.37 -17.45 -13.99
N ARG A 165 -12.18 -17.93 -12.75
CA ARG A 165 -13.07 -18.92 -12.12
C ARG A 165 -14.17 -18.32 -11.24
N LEU A 166 -14.09 -17.04 -10.87
CA LEU A 166 -14.93 -16.48 -9.80
C LEU A 166 -15.81 -15.29 -10.20
N ALA A 167 -15.39 -14.48 -11.17
CA ALA A 167 -16.20 -13.36 -11.63
C ALA A 167 -17.20 -13.83 -12.70
N ARG A 168 -18.49 -13.57 -12.47
CA ARG A 168 -19.60 -14.12 -13.26
C ARG A 168 -19.91 -13.36 -14.57
N ARG A 169 -19.30 -12.20 -14.84
CA ARG A 169 -19.76 -11.29 -15.89
C ARG A 169 -18.69 -10.90 -16.92
N LEU A 170 -17.56 -10.28 -16.53
CA LEU A 170 -16.46 -9.98 -17.44
C LEU A 170 -15.11 -9.95 -16.73
N ASN A 171 -14.13 -10.65 -17.31
CA ASN A 171 -12.72 -10.59 -16.92
C ASN A 171 -11.86 -10.24 -18.13
N VAL A 172 -10.97 -9.27 -17.98
CA VAL A 172 -9.96 -8.97 -19.00
C VAL A 172 -8.59 -9.17 -18.36
N THR A 173 -7.84 -10.15 -18.86
CA THR A 173 -6.43 -10.34 -18.51
C THR A 173 -5.61 -9.91 -19.71
N ILE A 174 -4.79 -8.86 -19.54
CA ILE A 174 -3.87 -8.38 -20.57
C ILE A 174 -2.47 -8.83 -20.16
N LEU A 175 -1.89 -9.73 -20.97
CA LEU A 175 -0.49 -10.08 -20.87
C LEU A 175 0.30 -9.07 -21.70
N MET A 176 1.04 -8.21 -21.01
CA MET A 176 1.99 -7.33 -21.66
C MET A 176 3.40 -7.92 -21.53
N PRO A 177 4.23 -7.89 -22.58
CA PRO A 177 5.65 -8.14 -22.41
C PRO A 177 6.17 -7.15 -21.38
N THR A 178 7.11 -7.60 -20.54
CA THR A 178 7.76 -6.73 -19.56
C THR A 178 8.48 -5.62 -20.31
N VAL A 179 7.83 -4.47 -20.49
CA VAL A 179 8.56 -3.21 -20.62
C VAL A 179 8.93 -2.88 -19.20
N LEU A 180 10.08 -3.39 -18.78
CA LEU A 180 10.82 -2.69 -17.76
C LEU A 180 10.96 -1.28 -18.33
N THR A 181 10.29 -0.30 -17.74
CA THR A 181 10.92 1.01 -17.60
C THR A 181 12.07 0.83 -16.63
N ALA A 182 13.04 0.00 -17.02
CA ALA A 182 14.40 0.25 -16.72
C ALA A 182 14.64 1.62 -17.34
N THR A 183 14.79 2.61 -16.48
CA THR A 183 15.93 3.49 -16.67
C THR A 183 17.16 2.57 -16.78
N GLU A 184 17.39 2.02 -17.97
CA GLU A 184 18.71 1.60 -18.41
C GLU A 184 19.54 2.88 -18.40
N ALA A 185 20.18 3.12 -17.27
CA ALA A 185 21.33 3.99 -17.18
C ALA A 185 22.49 3.06 -16.82
N PHE A 186 23.21 2.68 -17.88
CA PHE A 186 24.61 2.23 -17.97
C PHE A 186 25.23 1.54 -16.74
#